data_AF-A0A5N6TU41-F1
#
_entry.id   AF-A0A5N6TU41-F1
#
_cell.length_a   1.000
_cell.length_b   1.000
_cell.length_c   1.000
_cell.angle_alpha   90.00
_cell.angle_beta   90.00
_cell.angle_gamma   90.00
#
_symmetry.space_group_name_H-M   'P 1'
#
loop_
_entity.id
_entity.type
_entity.pdbx_description
1 polymer ?
#
loop_
_entity_poly.entity_id
_entity_poly.type
_entity_poly.pdbx_seq_one_letter_code
_entity_poly.pdbx_strand_id
1 'polypeptide(L)'
;MASVWTDPTSHPRSINLSWTDESNSTKPPKQPRVAVNIYSTGGPSVGRTAEGGNGAGGFATGGSAAIGDGTTFVPLPADLENKYAALSDRLNRLEEMYARSQNQEIQVDSGTWNTMKVRSFDKPCRETKGSVDFTARFMSAPKVVVSLQCVDVSKEANFRANAFATDVDQWGFTIHADSWHDTEIYSCGVTWVAVGR
;
A
#
# COMPACT_ATOMS: atom_id res chain seq x y z
N MET A 1 -1.05 -63.32 -14.78
CA MET A 1 0.35 -62.94 -15.01
C MET A 1 0.39 -61.51 -15.51
N ALA A 2 1.46 -60.78 -15.19
CA ALA A 2 1.69 -59.34 -15.35
C ALA A 2 1.37 -58.52 -14.08
N SER A 3 2.31 -58.62 -13.14
CA SER A 3 2.62 -57.67 -12.07
C SER A 3 3.24 -56.41 -12.66
N VAL A 4 2.83 -55.24 -12.16
CA VAL A 4 3.56 -53.97 -12.35
C VAL A 4 3.76 -53.32 -10.98
N TRP A 5 5.01 -52.97 -10.76
CA TRP A 5 5.67 -52.51 -9.56
C TRP A 5 5.10 -51.22 -8.97
N THR A 6 5.01 -51.17 -7.64
CA THR A 6 4.93 -49.93 -6.85
C THR A 6 6.34 -49.46 -6.52
N ASP A 7 6.73 -48.28 -7.02
CA ASP A 7 7.92 -47.54 -6.54
C ASP A 7 7.58 -46.86 -5.19
N PRO A 8 8.32 -47.17 -4.11
CA PRO A 8 8.12 -46.59 -2.79
C PRO A 8 9.03 -45.38 -2.54
N THR A 9 9.05 -44.37 -3.42
CA THR A 9 9.67 -43.08 -3.09
C THR A 9 9.07 -41.89 -3.85
N SER A 10 7.92 -41.38 -3.41
CA SER A 10 7.59 -39.97 -3.62
C SER A 10 6.96 -39.40 -2.36
N HIS A 11 7.69 -38.50 -1.71
CA HIS A 11 7.20 -37.78 -0.55
C HIS A 11 6.12 -36.80 -1.02
N PRO A 12 4.94 -36.72 -0.38
CA PRO A 12 4.08 -35.58 -0.58
C PRO A 12 4.79 -34.33 -0.04
N ARG A 13 5.28 -33.46 -0.93
CA ARG A 13 5.64 -32.10 -0.52
C ARG A 13 4.35 -31.29 -0.37
N SER A 14 3.71 -31.43 0.78
CA SER A 14 2.78 -30.44 1.29
C SER A 14 3.57 -29.16 1.55
N ILE A 15 3.30 -28.12 0.76
CA ILE A 15 3.77 -26.77 1.09
C ILE A 15 2.79 -26.23 2.14
N ASN A 16 3.15 -26.40 3.40
CA ASN A 16 2.50 -25.68 4.50
C ASN A 16 2.95 -24.22 4.44
N LEU A 17 2.11 -23.35 3.89
CA LEU A 17 2.25 -21.91 4.10
C LEU A 17 1.64 -21.58 5.47
N SER A 18 2.46 -21.71 6.52
CA SER A 18 2.14 -21.12 7.82
C SER A 18 2.37 -19.62 7.74
N TRP A 19 1.30 -18.84 7.78
CA TRP A 19 1.39 -17.42 8.08
C TRP A 19 1.69 -17.29 9.58
N THR A 20 2.93 -16.90 9.92
CA THR A 20 3.18 -16.27 11.21
C THR A 20 2.65 -14.84 11.09
N ASP A 21 1.53 -14.57 11.76
CA ASP A 21 1.07 -13.22 12.01
C ASP A 21 2.13 -12.49 12.85
N GLU A 22 2.98 -11.72 12.18
CA GLU A 22 4.02 -10.89 12.81
C GLU A 22 3.52 -9.46 13.05
N SER A 23 2.21 -9.29 13.32
CA SER A 23 1.63 -8.02 13.72
C SER A 23 1.70 -7.77 15.24
N ASN A 24 2.88 -7.94 15.85
CA ASN A 24 3.16 -7.25 17.12
C ASN A 24 4.67 -7.08 17.37
N SER A 25 5.30 -6.18 16.61
CA SER A 25 6.58 -5.60 17.01
C SER A 25 6.43 -4.09 17.12
N THR A 26 5.97 -3.62 18.27
CA THR A 26 6.20 -2.23 18.70
C THR A 26 7.70 -2.04 18.92
N LYS A 27 8.46 -1.81 17.84
CA LYS A 27 9.78 -1.21 17.94
C LYS A 27 9.59 0.24 18.37
N PRO A 28 10.09 0.66 19.55
CA PRO A 28 10.03 2.07 19.92
C PRO A 28 10.82 2.90 18.89
N PRO A 29 10.42 4.17 18.64
CA PRO A 29 11.12 5.02 17.69
C PRO A 29 12.60 5.11 18.09
N LYS A 30 13.47 4.88 17.11
CA LYS A 30 14.93 4.89 17.31
C LYS A 30 15.36 6.30 17.70
N GLN A 31 15.66 6.51 18.99
CA GLN A 31 16.13 7.80 19.49
C GLN A 31 17.56 8.07 18.98
N PRO A 32 17.86 9.25 18.42
CA PRO A 32 19.22 9.60 18.06
C PRO A 32 20.08 9.74 19.33
N ARG A 33 21.25 9.08 19.36
CA ARG A 33 22.23 9.24 20.44
C ARG A 33 23.03 10.51 20.19
N VAL A 34 22.87 11.52 21.05
CA VAL A 34 23.73 12.72 21.06
C VAL A 34 24.88 12.46 22.04
N ALA A 35 26.12 12.47 21.55
CA ALA A 35 27.32 12.41 22.38
C ALA A 35 27.80 13.84 22.65
N VAL A 36 27.92 14.23 23.92
CA VAL A 36 28.49 15.51 24.33
C VAL A 36 29.88 15.25 24.87
N ASN A 37 30.91 15.79 24.24
CA ASN A 37 32.27 15.68 24.75
C ASN A 37 32.50 16.76 25.82
N ILE A 38 32.95 16.33 27.01
CA ILE A 38 33.34 17.20 28.11
C ILE A 38 34.86 17.09 28.25
N TYR A 39 35.59 18.20 28.06
CA TYR A 39 37.03 18.26 28.31
C TYR A 39 37.29 18.93 29.66
N SER A 40 37.98 18.21 30.56
CA SER A 40 38.47 18.75 31.83
C SER A 40 39.89 19.29 31.63
N THR A 41 40.11 20.59 31.84
CA THR A 41 41.44 21.21 31.75
C THR A 41 42.20 21.02 33.05
N GLY A 42 42.80 19.83 33.24
CA GLY A 42 43.71 19.55 34.34
C GLY A 42 45.14 20.04 34.05
N GLY A 43 45.62 21.03 34.80
CA GLY A 43 47.05 21.40 34.86
C GLY A 43 47.83 20.54 35.87
N PRO A 44 49.17 20.41 35.77
CA PRO A 44 49.93 19.40 36.49
C PRO A 44 50.23 19.79 37.95
N SER A 45 50.04 18.86 38.89
CA SER A 45 50.46 19.00 40.29
C SER A 45 51.88 18.46 40.49
N VAL A 46 52.84 19.32 40.84
CA VAL A 46 54.19 18.97 41.28
C VAL A 46 54.12 18.41 42.71
N GLY A 47 54.58 17.17 42.88
CA GLY A 47 54.65 16.51 44.19
C GLY A 47 55.73 17.11 45.10
N ARG A 48 55.39 17.27 46.39
CA ARG A 48 56.37 17.38 47.47
C ARG A 48 55.94 16.48 48.63
N THR A 49 56.89 15.67 49.08
CA THR A 49 56.88 14.81 50.27
C THR A 49 56.81 15.66 51.54
N ALA A 50 56.02 15.23 52.53
CA ALA A 50 55.99 15.85 53.85
C ALA A 50 56.79 15.02 54.87
N GLU A 51 57.92 15.58 55.34
CA GLU A 51 58.47 15.32 56.68
C GLU A 51 57.68 16.14 57.72
N GLY A 52 57.63 15.65 58.96
CA GLY A 52 56.61 15.99 59.97
C GLY A 52 56.67 17.37 60.64
N GLY A 53 55.71 17.59 61.55
CA GLY A 53 55.73 18.69 62.54
C GLY A 53 54.35 19.20 62.97
N ASN A 54 54.09 19.17 64.28
CA ASN A 54 52.88 19.63 64.99
C ASN A 54 52.64 21.15 64.92
N GLY A 55 51.36 21.58 64.94
CA GLY A 55 50.97 22.97 65.23
C GLY A 55 49.45 23.17 65.30
N ALA A 56 48.96 23.68 66.44
CA ALA A 56 47.55 23.83 66.78
C ALA A 56 46.91 25.15 66.30
N GLY A 57 45.57 25.14 66.15
CA GLY A 57 44.71 26.29 66.46
C GLY A 57 44.06 27.04 65.28
N GLY A 58 42.73 27.09 65.25
CA GLY A 58 41.97 28.09 64.50
C GLY A 58 40.57 27.63 64.09
N PHE A 59 39.54 27.93 64.90
CA PHE A 59 38.14 27.87 64.45
C PHE A 59 37.89 29.03 63.47
N ALA A 60 37.73 28.71 62.19
CA ALA A 60 37.24 29.67 61.21
C ALA A 60 35.73 29.47 61.01
N THR A 61 35.00 30.54 61.30
CA THR A 61 33.58 30.76 61.08
C THR A 61 33.15 30.29 59.68
N GLY A 62 32.38 29.20 59.63
CA GLY A 62 31.86 28.63 58.38
C GLY A 62 30.82 29.54 57.76
N GLY A 63 31.23 30.37 56.80
CA GLY A 63 30.30 30.97 55.85
C GLY A 63 29.67 29.87 55.01
N SER A 64 28.34 29.79 55.00
CA SER A 64 27.62 28.92 54.07
C SER A 64 27.77 29.54 52.67
N ALA A 65 28.74 29.04 51.91
CA ALA A 65 28.77 29.26 50.47
C ALA A 65 27.65 28.40 49.88
N ALA A 66 26.61 29.05 49.34
CA ALA A 66 25.64 28.35 48.52
C ALA A 66 26.38 27.71 47.35
N ILE A 67 26.49 26.37 47.38
CA ILE A 67 26.86 25.61 46.20
C ILE A 67 25.66 25.77 45.26
N GLY A 68 25.83 26.52 44.18
CA GLY A 68 24.92 26.47 43.06
C GLY A 68 24.90 25.03 42.57
N ASP A 69 23.90 24.27 43.01
CA ASP A 69 23.64 22.94 42.49
C ASP A 69 23.47 23.13 40.98
N GLY A 70 24.37 22.52 40.19
CA GLY A 70 24.48 22.71 38.74
C GLY A 70 23.28 22.14 37.96
N THR A 71 22.10 22.16 38.57
CA THR A 71 20.81 21.67 38.09
C THR A 71 19.99 22.76 37.40
N THR A 72 20.60 23.89 37.00
CA THR A 72 19.97 24.77 35.99
C THR A 72 19.93 24.02 34.66
N PHE A 73 18.90 23.19 34.52
CA PHE A 73 18.47 22.62 33.25
C PHE A 73 18.30 23.81 32.31
N VAL A 74 19.23 23.98 31.35
CA VAL A 74 19.05 24.95 30.28
C VAL A 74 17.78 24.48 29.57
N PRO A 75 16.66 25.25 29.63
CA PRO A 75 15.46 24.84 28.91
C PRO A 75 15.87 24.65 27.46
N LEU A 76 15.42 23.54 26.84
CA LEU A 76 15.56 23.40 25.40
C LEU A 76 15.05 24.72 24.79
N PRO A 77 15.82 25.37 23.90
CA PRO A 77 15.38 26.63 23.31
C PRO A 77 14.00 26.37 22.71
N ALA A 78 12.98 27.13 23.14
CA ALA A 78 11.57 26.87 22.81
C ALA A 78 11.34 26.71 21.29
N ASP A 79 12.19 27.33 20.48
CA ASP A 79 12.24 27.16 19.03
C ASP A 79 12.48 25.70 18.58
N LEU A 80 13.36 24.94 19.25
CA LEU A 80 13.63 23.54 18.94
C LEU A 80 12.45 22.63 19.33
N GLU A 81 11.82 22.89 20.48
CA GLU A 81 10.62 22.17 20.92
C GLU A 81 9.44 22.41 19.96
N ASN A 82 9.24 23.67 19.55
CA ASN A 82 8.23 24.04 18.57
C ASN A 82 8.49 23.40 17.20
N LYS A 83 9.76 23.34 16.77
CA LYS A 83 10.16 22.65 15.53
C LYS A 83 9.91 21.14 15.59
N TYR A 84 10.20 20.51 16.72
CA TYR A 84 9.95 19.09 16.92
C TYR A 84 8.45 18.78 16.90
N ALA A 85 7.65 19.56 17.63
CA ALA A 85 6.19 19.43 17.62
C ALA A 85 5.61 19.59 16.21
N ALA A 86 6.05 20.61 15.46
CA ALA A 86 5.62 20.83 14.08
C ALA A 86 6.04 19.70 13.13
N LEU A 87 7.20 19.07 13.37
CA LEU A 87 7.66 17.93 12.58
C LEU A 87 6.85 16.67 12.88
N SER A 88 6.57 16.40 14.15
CA SER A 88 5.71 15.29 14.58
C SER A 88 4.31 15.39 13.98
N ASP A 89 3.71 16.59 13.95
CA ASP A 89 2.41 16.82 13.30
C ASP A 89 2.45 16.52 11.80
N ARG A 90 3.54 16.89 11.12
CA ARG A 90 3.71 16.61 9.69
C ARG A 90 3.85 15.13 9.41
N LEU A 91 4.57 14.38 10.26
CA LEU A 91 4.70 12.93 10.11
C LEU A 91 3.36 12.23 10.32
N ASN A 92 2.60 12.58 11.35
CA ASN A 92 1.27 11.99 11.57
C ASN A 92 0.33 12.25 10.38
N ARG A 93 0.34 13.47 9.83
CA ARG A 93 -0.44 13.78 8.63
C ARG A 93 0.00 12.95 7.41
N LEU A 94 1.31 12.75 7.24
CA LEU A 94 1.83 11.92 6.16
C LEU A 94 1.46 10.44 6.35
N GLU A 95 1.49 9.94 7.58
CA GLU A 95 1.07 8.57 7.90
C GLU A 95 -0.42 8.37 7.62
N GLU A 96 -1.28 9.31 8.03
CA GLU A 96 -2.70 9.29 7.70
C GLU A 96 -2.95 9.39 6.19
N MET A 97 -2.21 10.24 5.48
CA MET A 97 -2.29 10.36 4.02
C MET A 97 -1.85 9.07 3.32
N TYR A 98 -0.75 8.47 3.77
CA TYR A 98 -0.24 7.23 3.21
C TYR A 98 -1.20 6.06 3.48
N ALA A 99 -1.75 5.96 4.69
CA ALA A 99 -2.75 4.95 5.03
C ALA A 99 -4.03 5.08 4.19
N ARG A 100 -4.49 6.31 3.90
CA ARG A 100 -5.61 6.56 2.97
C ARG A 100 -5.25 6.19 1.52
N SER A 101 -4.00 6.37 1.11
CA SER A 101 -3.54 6.09 -0.26
C SER A 101 -3.25 4.62 -0.52
N GLN A 102 -2.80 3.86 0.48
CA GLN A 102 -2.41 2.45 0.34
C GLN A 102 -3.61 1.54 0.02
N ASN A 103 -4.81 1.91 0.44
CA ASN A 103 -6.05 1.17 0.15
C ASN A 103 -6.69 1.55 -1.21
N GLN A 104 -5.94 2.19 -2.11
CA GLN A 104 -6.44 2.66 -3.39
C GLN A 104 -5.79 1.93 -4.58
N GLU A 105 -5.67 0.61 -4.46
CA GLU A 105 -5.19 -0.25 -5.54
C GLU A 105 -6.09 -0.10 -6.77
N ILE A 106 -5.47 0.07 -7.94
CA ILE A 106 -6.19 0.10 -9.20
C ILE A 106 -6.60 -1.34 -9.52
N GLN A 107 -7.89 -1.58 -9.50
CA GLN A 107 -8.46 -2.86 -9.90
C GLN A 107 -8.63 -2.87 -11.43
N VAL A 108 -8.32 -4.01 -12.03
CA VAL A 108 -8.54 -4.28 -13.45
C VAL A 108 -9.34 -5.57 -13.57
N ASP A 109 -10.36 -5.54 -14.40
CA ASP A 109 -11.11 -6.72 -14.81
C ASP A 109 -11.27 -6.74 -16.33
N SER A 110 -11.44 -7.92 -16.91
CA SER A 110 -11.57 -8.06 -18.36
C SER A 110 -12.28 -9.34 -18.73
N GLY A 111 -12.86 -9.38 -19.92
CA GLY A 111 -13.52 -10.58 -20.39
C GLY A 111 -14.00 -10.49 -21.82
N THR A 112 -14.75 -11.53 -22.21
CA THR A 112 -15.38 -11.63 -23.52
C THR A 112 -16.85 -11.94 -23.39
N TRP A 113 -17.61 -11.46 -24.35
CA TRP A 113 -19.03 -11.72 -24.49
C TRP A 113 -19.36 -11.99 -25.95
N ASN A 114 -20.41 -12.77 -26.20
CA ASN A 114 -20.84 -13.06 -27.55
C ASN A 114 -22.36 -13.00 -27.62
N THR A 115 -22.92 -12.46 -28.69
CA THR A 115 -24.37 -12.38 -28.94
C THR A 115 -25.04 -13.75 -28.86
N MET A 116 -24.31 -14.82 -29.20
CA MET A 116 -24.77 -16.20 -29.11
C MET A 116 -25.10 -16.67 -27.68
N LYS A 117 -24.69 -15.92 -26.64
CA LYS A 117 -25.08 -16.20 -25.25
C LYS A 117 -26.56 -15.91 -24.96
N VAL A 118 -27.17 -15.00 -25.71
CA VAL A 118 -28.55 -14.51 -25.44
C VAL A 118 -29.52 -14.77 -26.59
N ARG A 119 -29.01 -15.09 -27.78
CA ARG A 119 -29.83 -15.49 -28.93
C ARG A 119 -29.09 -16.47 -29.83
N SER A 120 -29.81 -17.26 -30.60
CA SER A 120 -29.20 -18.10 -31.64
C SER A 120 -28.81 -17.28 -32.87
N PHE A 121 -27.82 -17.75 -33.63
CA PHE A 121 -27.28 -17.05 -34.80
C PHE A 121 -28.24 -17.02 -36.00
N ASP A 122 -29.16 -17.99 -36.08
CA ASP A 122 -30.19 -18.13 -37.13
C ASP A 122 -31.31 -17.08 -37.06
N LYS A 123 -31.27 -16.23 -36.02
CA LYS A 123 -32.16 -15.08 -35.83
C LYS A 123 -31.32 -13.81 -35.79
N PRO A 124 -30.76 -13.39 -36.95
CA PRO A 124 -29.98 -12.17 -37.00
C PRO A 124 -30.86 -10.97 -36.63
N CYS A 125 -30.27 -10.00 -35.95
CA CYS A 125 -30.96 -8.77 -35.59
C CYS A 125 -29.96 -7.63 -35.48
N ARG A 126 -30.49 -6.40 -35.44
CA ARG A 126 -29.66 -5.19 -35.40
C ARG A 126 -29.12 -4.89 -34.01
N GLU A 127 -29.91 -5.18 -32.98
CA GLU A 127 -29.57 -4.82 -31.61
C GLU A 127 -29.47 -6.09 -30.78
N THR A 128 -28.38 -6.26 -30.05
CA THR A 128 -28.24 -7.36 -29.10
C THR A 128 -27.48 -6.89 -27.88
N LYS A 129 -28.05 -7.11 -26.70
CA LYS A 129 -27.44 -6.73 -25.43
C LYS A 129 -27.40 -7.89 -24.43
N GLY A 130 -26.50 -7.79 -23.47
CA GLY A 130 -26.39 -8.75 -22.36
C GLY A 130 -25.83 -8.11 -21.10
N SER A 131 -26.10 -8.72 -19.95
CA SER A 131 -25.46 -8.33 -18.69
C SER A 131 -24.08 -8.97 -18.59
N VAL A 132 -23.12 -8.20 -18.08
CA VAL A 132 -21.79 -8.68 -17.74
C VAL A 132 -21.49 -8.27 -16.31
N ASP A 133 -21.21 -9.25 -15.47
CA ASP A 133 -20.81 -9.04 -14.09
C ASP A 133 -19.29 -9.04 -13.98
N PHE A 134 -18.74 -8.15 -13.16
CA PHE A 134 -17.33 -8.15 -12.83
C PHE A 134 -16.98 -9.31 -11.90
N THR A 135 -15.78 -9.85 -12.05
CA THR A 135 -15.22 -10.92 -11.22
C THR A 135 -15.13 -10.50 -9.75
N ALA A 136 -14.81 -9.23 -9.51
CA ALA A 136 -14.77 -8.62 -8.19
C ALA A 136 -15.40 -7.22 -8.22
N ARG A 137 -16.12 -6.88 -7.15
CA ARG A 137 -16.80 -5.60 -7.00
C ARG A 137 -15.79 -4.46 -6.89
N PHE A 138 -15.97 -3.43 -7.72
CA PHE A 138 -15.20 -2.18 -7.62
C PHE A 138 -15.72 -1.33 -6.43
N MET A 139 -14.91 -0.41 -5.92
CA MET A 139 -15.38 0.60 -4.94
C MET A 139 -16.32 1.63 -5.56
N SER A 140 -16.20 1.88 -6.87
CA SER A 140 -17.03 2.80 -7.65
C SER A 140 -17.17 2.32 -9.09
N ALA A 141 -18.10 2.90 -9.87
CA ALA A 141 -18.27 2.53 -11.27
C ALA A 141 -16.94 2.69 -12.06
N PRO A 142 -16.36 1.61 -12.61
CA PRO A 142 -15.10 1.67 -13.33
C PRO A 142 -15.27 2.30 -14.71
N LYS A 143 -14.15 2.62 -15.35
CA LYS A 143 -14.17 2.95 -16.79
C LYS A 143 -14.09 1.66 -17.59
N VAL A 144 -15.08 1.41 -18.43
CA VAL A 144 -15.14 0.23 -19.29
C VAL A 144 -14.83 0.63 -20.73
N VAL A 145 -13.88 -0.06 -21.34
CA VAL A 145 -13.59 0.01 -22.77
C VAL A 145 -14.04 -1.30 -23.41
N VAL A 146 -14.73 -1.18 -24.55
CA VAL A 146 -15.31 -2.30 -25.29
C VAL A 146 -14.76 -2.29 -26.71
N SER A 147 -14.46 -3.47 -27.26
CA SER A 147 -13.99 -3.64 -28.64
C SER A 147 -14.65 -4.85 -29.30
N LEU A 148 -14.81 -4.78 -30.61
CA LEU A 148 -15.21 -5.91 -31.43
C LEU A 148 -14.06 -6.93 -31.50
N GLN A 149 -14.36 -8.20 -31.26
CA GLN A 149 -13.43 -9.33 -31.40
C GLN A 149 -13.70 -10.10 -32.70
N CYS A 150 -14.96 -10.36 -33.03
CA CYS A 150 -15.39 -10.97 -34.28
C CYS A 150 -16.81 -10.53 -34.63
N VAL A 151 -17.13 -10.46 -35.92
CA VAL A 151 -18.46 -10.04 -36.40
C VAL A 151 -18.82 -10.85 -37.64
N ASP A 152 -20.02 -11.42 -37.65
CA ASP A 152 -20.62 -12.09 -38.79
C ASP A 152 -21.90 -11.34 -39.19
N VAL A 153 -21.89 -10.77 -40.39
CA VAL A 153 -22.96 -9.93 -40.97
C VAL A 153 -23.23 -10.36 -42.41
N SER A 154 -24.46 -10.14 -42.87
CA SER A 154 -24.82 -10.43 -44.26
C SER A 154 -23.98 -9.62 -45.25
N LYS A 155 -23.68 -10.24 -46.40
CA LYS A 155 -23.06 -9.56 -47.56
C LYS A 155 -24.04 -8.66 -48.34
N GLU A 156 -25.32 -8.70 -48.00
CA GLU A 156 -26.39 -8.00 -48.73
C GLU A 156 -26.47 -6.51 -48.38
N ALA A 157 -25.81 -6.09 -47.30
CA ALA A 157 -25.76 -4.71 -46.84
C ALA A 157 -24.31 -4.29 -46.54
N ASN A 158 -24.09 -2.99 -46.31
CA ASN A 158 -22.77 -2.50 -45.90
C ASN A 158 -22.38 -3.04 -44.52
N PHE A 159 -21.09 -3.16 -44.27
CA PHE A 159 -20.57 -3.53 -42.96
C PHE A 159 -20.73 -2.36 -41.97
N ARG A 160 -21.61 -2.52 -40.98
CA ARG A 160 -21.90 -1.54 -39.92
C ARG A 160 -22.11 -2.28 -38.61
N ALA A 161 -21.20 -2.10 -37.66
CA ALA A 161 -21.28 -2.70 -36.34
C ALA A 161 -20.69 -1.74 -35.31
N ASN A 162 -21.26 -1.74 -34.11
CA ASN A 162 -20.84 -0.94 -32.97
C ASN A 162 -20.92 -1.81 -31.70
N ALA A 163 -19.91 -1.70 -30.84
CA ALA A 163 -19.94 -2.35 -29.53
C ALA A 163 -19.60 -1.33 -28.46
N PHE A 164 -20.41 -1.28 -27.43
CA PHE A 164 -20.30 -0.30 -26.35
C PHE A 164 -20.92 -0.85 -25.06
N ALA A 165 -20.62 -0.17 -23.95
CA ALA A 165 -21.18 -0.48 -22.64
C ALA A 165 -22.15 0.64 -22.21
N THR A 166 -23.24 0.26 -21.55
CA THR A 166 -24.12 1.17 -20.82
C THR A 166 -24.32 0.65 -19.40
N ASP A 167 -24.95 1.47 -18.55
CA ASP A 167 -25.39 1.06 -17.21
C ASP A 167 -24.24 0.47 -16.36
N VAL A 168 -23.06 1.08 -16.46
CA VAL A 168 -21.87 0.66 -15.71
C VAL A 168 -22.02 1.05 -14.25
N ASP A 169 -21.98 0.06 -13.37
CA ASP A 169 -21.96 0.25 -11.93
C ASP A 169 -20.75 -0.49 -11.31
N GLN A 170 -20.73 -0.63 -9.98
CA GLN A 170 -19.63 -1.30 -9.28
C GLN A 170 -19.63 -2.84 -9.39
N TRP A 171 -20.73 -3.42 -9.88
CA TRP A 171 -20.97 -4.86 -9.98
C TRP A 171 -20.85 -5.37 -11.42
N GLY A 172 -21.22 -4.55 -12.40
CA GLY A 172 -21.22 -4.94 -13.80
C GLY A 172 -21.65 -3.81 -14.73
N PHE A 173 -22.07 -4.21 -15.93
CA PHE A 173 -22.57 -3.32 -16.96
C PHE A 173 -23.42 -4.08 -17.99
N THR A 174 -24.14 -3.33 -18.82
CA THR A 174 -24.82 -3.88 -20.01
C THR A 174 -23.91 -3.71 -21.23
N ILE A 175 -23.57 -4.82 -21.88
CA ILE A 175 -22.81 -4.83 -23.13
C ILE A 175 -23.75 -4.84 -24.33
N HIS A 176 -23.44 -4.06 -25.36
CA HIS A 176 -24.20 -3.98 -26.61
C HIS A 176 -23.31 -4.37 -27.80
N ALA A 177 -23.93 -5.05 -28.77
CA ALA A 177 -23.36 -5.37 -30.07
C ALA A 177 -24.43 -5.07 -31.12
N ASP A 178 -24.39 -3.86 -31.64
CA ASP A 178 -25.45 -3.27 -32.44
C ASP A 178 -24.97 -2.95 -33.86
N SER A 179 -25.91 -2.85 -34.79
CA SER A 179 -25.74 -2.33 -36.14
C SER A 179 -26.82 -1.28 -36.42
N TRP A 180 -26.74 -0.64 -37.58
CA TRP A 180 -27.75 0.33 -38.02
C TRP A 180 -28.05 0.19 -39.50
N HIS A 181 -29.15 0.82 -39.93
CA HIS A 181 -29.72 0.65 -41.27
C HIS A 181 -30.01 -0.83 -41.55
N ASP A 182 -29.87 -1.28 -42.78
CA ASP A 182 -30.14 -2.63 -43.29
C ASP A 182 -29.13 -3.72 -42.88
N THR A 183 -28.12 -3.40 -42.07
CA THR A 183 -27.12 -4.39 -41.63
C THR A 183 -27.68 -5.22 -40.47
N GLU A 184 -27.72 -6.54 -40.61
CA GLU A 184 -28.08 -7.46 -39.51
C GLU A 184 -26.87 -8.28 -39.06
N ILE A 185 -26.74 -8.48 -37.75
CA ILE A 185 -25.65 -9.25 -37.14
C ILE A 185 -26.13 -10.68 -36.88
N TYR A 186 -25.47 -11.66 -37.47
CA TYR A 186 -25.70 -13.09 -37.16
C TYR A 186 -25.04 -13.47 -35.84
N SER A 187 -23.75 -13.14 -35.71
CA SER A 187 -22.99 -13.31 -34.46
C SER A 187 -21.99 -12.18 -34.28
N CYS A 188 -21.72 -11.81 -33.02
CA CYS A 188 -20.69 -10.84 -32.70
C CYS A 188 -20.04 -11.20 -31.37
N GLY A 189 -18.72 -11.34 -31.39
CA GLY A 189 -17.88 -11.46 -30.21
C GLY A 189 -17.31 -10.09 -29.84
N VAL A 190 -17.31 -9.79 -28.55
CA VAL A 190 -16.90 -8.52 -27.98
C VAL A 190 -15.93 -8.78 -26.84
N THR A 191 -14.84 -8.02 -26.78
CA THR A 191 -13.90 -7.98 -25.65
C THR A 191 -14.10 -6.70 -24.86
N TRP A 192 -13.86 -6.76 -23.56
CA TRP A 192 -13.95 -5.59 -22.69
C TRP A 192 -12.86 -5.60 -21.63
N VAL A 193 -12.49 -4.39 -21.20
CA VAL A 193 -11.57 -4.16 -20.08
C VAL A 193 -12.17 -3.06 -19.20
N ALA A 194 -12.24 -3.31 -17.91
CA ALA A 194 -12.68 -2.38 -16.88
C ALA A 194 -11.50 -1.98 -16.00
N VAL A 195 -11.28 -0.69 -15.83
CA VAL A 195 -10.22 -0.15 -14.96
C VAL A 195 -10.85 0.82 -13.98
N GLY A 196 -10.65 0.58 -12.70
CA GLY A 196 -11.28 1.34 -11.64
C GLY A 196 -10.62 1.13 -10.29
N ARG A 197 -11.34 1.56 -9.27
CA ARG A 197 -11.03 1.34 -7.85
C ARG A 197 -12.27 0.79 -7.22
#